data_AF-A0A957GAM9-F1
#
_entry.id   AF-A0A957GAM9-F1
#
_cell.length_a   1.000
_cell.length_b   1.000
_cell.length_c   1.000
_cell.angle_alpha   90.00
_cell.angle_beta   90.00
_cell.angle_gamma   90.00
#
_symmetry.space_group_name_H-M   'P 1'
#
loop_
_entity.id
_entity.type
_entity.pdbx_description
1 polymer ?
#
loop_
_entity_poly.entity_id
_entity_poly.type
_entity_poly.pdbx_seq_one_letter_code
_entity_poly.pdbx_strand_id
1 'polypeptide(L)'
;MNKKIIAIILTLLVVLPCACAGLLMATSYVASADDPLQNALELLLILLFCLGPAGLLAGGLAWQISHNVRSRRVGQRLAGALGLTPLNAATSPMETWYGGVYEQRPLALKPCARLERSYAGGDYTTSARFWLRVVMAVQVPGPLGIAVMPGPGLRKGRVERAADAFQEASFARLPAEVQTAMLNFVQKGYPTGLSGVTLRTSKGARSLVLFDRAALPEWLPLAPEVLPAATVVLVHDHQNTTLSAEQAQALLEDLAAVARAIEHAVRN
;
A
#
# COMPACT_ATOMS: atom_id res chain seq x y z
N MET A 1 -5.50 17.00 26.84
CA MET A 1 -4.82 16.06 27.76
C MET A 1 -3.64 15.44 27.01
N ASN A 2 -2.40 15.58 27.51
CA ASN A 2 -1.17 15.27 26.77
C ASN A 2 -1.06 13.77 26.45
N LYS A 3 -0.74 13.35 25.21
CA LYS A 3 -0.64 11.92 24.83
C LYS A 3 0.38 11.14 25.64
N LYS A 4 1.42 11.79 26.19
CA LYS A 4 2.32 11.13 27.16
C LYS A 4 1.57 10.73 28.42
N ILE A 5 0.67 11.60 28.90
CA ILE A 5 -0.17 11.32 30.07
C ILE A 5 -1.21 10.26 29.73
N ILE A 6 -1.84 10.28 28.55
CA ILE A 6 -2.79 9.24 28.12
C ILE A 6 -2.09 7.88 27.93
N ALA A 7 -0.91 7.85 27.33
CA ALA A 7 -0.11 6.63 27.16
C ALA A 7 0.36 6.11 28.52
N ILE A 8 0.88 6.98 29.40
CA ILE A 8 1.24 6.61 30.78
C ILE A 8 0.02 6.10 31.54
N ILE A 9 -1.16 6.74 31.40
CA ILE A 9 -2.40 6.30 32.02
C ILE A 9 -2.85 4.96 31.44
N LEU A 10 -2.83 4.74 30.13
CA LEU A 10 -3.19 3.46 29.50
C LEU A 10 -2.20 2.35 29.84
N THR A 11 -0.90 2.65 29.85
CA THR A 11 0.14 1.72 30.30
C THR A 11 -0.04 1.41 31.78
N LEU A 12 -0.31 2.40 32.64
CA LEU A 12 -0.69 2.16 34.04
C LEU A 12 -2.03 1.41 34.15
N LEU A 13 -3.02 1.67 33.29
CA LEU A 13 -4.32 0.99 33.32
C LEU A 13 -4.22 -0.47 32.88
N VAL A 14 -3.17 -0.85 32.15
CA VAL A 14 -2.90 -2.24 31.78
C VAL A 14 -1.95 -2.88 32.79
N VAL A 15 -0.86 -2.19 33.13
CA VAL A 15 0.20 -2.71 34.00
C VAL A 15 -0.24 -2.75 35.47
N LEU A 16 -0.97 -1.76 35.97
CA LEU A 16 -1.39 -1.70 37.38
C LEU A 16 -2.44 -2.77 37.72
N PRO A 17 -3.47 -3.06 36.90
CA PRO A 17 -4.33 -4.21 37.13
C PRO A 17 -3.61 -5.54 36.96
N CYS A 18 -2.64 -5.64 36.03
CA CYS A 18 -1.80 -6.84 35.91
C CYS A 18 -0.92 -7.06 37.14
N ALA A 19 -0.33 -5.99 37.68
CA ALA A 19 0.49 -6.04 38.89
C ALA A 19 -0.37 -6.32 40.13
N CYS A 20 -1.54 -5.67 40.27
CA CYS A 20 -2.47 -5.90 41.39
C CYS A 20 -3.10 -7.29 41.34
N ALA A 21 -3.50 -7.79 40.17
CA ALA A 21 -4.01 -9.16 40.01
C ALA A 21 -2.91 -10.20 40.26
N GLY A 22 -1.69 -9.95 39.77
CA GLY A 22 -0.53 -10.80 40.08
C GLY A 22 -0.19 -10.81 41.58
N LEU A 23 -0.30 -9.67 42.26
CA LEU A 23 -0.08 -9.57 43.72
C LEU A 23 -1.19 -10.28 44.51
N LEU A 24 -2.46 -10.09 44.12
CA LEU A 24 -3.61 -10.75 44.74
C LEU A 24 -3.56 -12.27 44.54
N MET A 25 -3.19 -12.74 43.35
CA MET A 25 -3.01 -14.17 43.08
C MET A 25 -1.77 -14.74 43.78
N ALA A 26 -0.68 -13.97 43.91
CA ALA A 26 0.47 -14.40 44.71
C ALA A 26 0.11 -14.55 46.20
N THR A 27 -0.76 -13.68 46.73
CA THR A 27 -1.25 -13.80 48.11
C THR A 27 -2.26 -14.94 48.30
N SER A 28 -3.07 -15.30 47.29
CA SER A 28 -3.94 -16.48 47.35
C SER A 28 -3.13 -17.78 47.28
N TYR A 29 -2.11 -17.82 46.41
CA TYR A 29 -1.20 -18.96 46.26
C TYR A 29 -0.47 -19.32 47.57
N VAL A 30 -0.04 -18.30 48.33
CA VAL A 30 0.58 -18.51 49.66
C VAL A 30 -0.44 -19.01 50.70
N ALA A 31 -1.74 -18.71 50.50
CA ALA A 31 -2.81 -19.13 51.41
C ALA A 31 -3.40 -20.52 51.07
N SER A 32 -3.18 -21.06 49.87
CA SER A 32 -3.76 -22.34 49.40
C SER A 32 -2.72 -23.46 49.17
N ALA A 33 -1.62 -23.44 49.93
CA ALA A 33 -0.44 -24.30 49.70
C ALA A 33 -0.68 -25.83 49.72
N ASP A 34 -1.88 -26.30 50.09
CA ASP A 34 -2.20 -27.72 50.27
C ASP A 34 -2.81 -28.40 49.02
N ASP A 35 -3.22 -27.67 47.97
CA ASP A 35 -3.75 -28.27 46.72
C ASP A 35 -2.86 -27.98 45.49
N PRO A 36 -2.09 -28.97 44.99
CA PRO A 36 -1.15 -28.78 43.88
C PRO A 36 -1.83 -28.42 42.55
N LEU A 37 -3.10 -28.77 42.37
CA LEU A 37 -3.82 -28.55 41.11
C LEU A 37 -4.34 -27.11 41.01
N GLN A 38 -4.78 -26.55 42.14
CA GLN A 38 -5.13 -25.13 42.25
C GLN A 38 -3.91 -24.23 42.10
N ASN A 39 -2.78 -24.60 42.72
CA ASN A 39 -1.51 -23.88 42.63
C ASN A 39 -0.96 -23.84 41.19
N ALA A 40 -1.10 -24.92 40.41
CA ALA A 40 -0.72 -24.94 39.01
C ALA A 40 -1.61 -24.02 38.14
N LEU A 41 -2.91 -23.95 38.43
CA LEU A 41 -3.86 -23.10 37.71
C LEU A 41 -3.62 -21.61 37.99
N GLU A 42 -3.39 -21.24 39.25
CA GLU A 42 -3.08 -19.86 39.65
C GLU A 42 -1.76 -19.39 39.04
N LEU A 43 -0.73 -20.23 39.02
CA LEU A 43 0.55 -19.93 38.35
C LEU A 43 0.38 -19.73 36.84
N LEU A 44 -0.43 -20.56 36.17
CA LEU A 44 -0.72 -20.45 34.74
C LEU A 44 -1.46 -19.14 34.42
N LEU A 45 -2.42 -18.75 35.25
CA LEU A 45 -3.18 -17.50 35.09
C LEU A 45 -2.27 -16.28 35.29
N ILE A 46 -1.40 -16.28 36.30
CA ILE A 46 -0.40 -15.22 36.51
C ILE A 46 0.52 -15.12 35.29
N LEU A 47 1.02 -16.25 34.77
CA LEU A 47 1.88 -16.26 33.58
C LEU A 47 1.16 -15.72 32.34
N LEU A 48 -0.09 -16.13 32.09
CA LEU A 48 -0.89 -15.63 30.97
C LEU A 48 -1.18 -14.13 31.08
N PHE A 49 -1.46 -13.64 32.30
CA PHE A 49 -1.80 -12.24 32.53
C PHE A 49 -0.57 -11.31 32.49
N CYS A 50 0.58 -11.78 32.97
CA CYS A 50 1.82 -11.01 32.97
C CYS A 50 2.58 -11.11 31.63
N LEU A 51 2.65 -12.29 31.02
CA LEU A 51 3.41 -12.52 29.79
C LEU A 51 2.57 -12.32 28.51
N GLY A 52 1.24 -12.48 28.58
CA GLY A 52 0.35 -12.28 27.43
C GLY A 52 0.45 -10.88 26.82
N PRO A 53 0.30 -9.79 27.60
CA PRO A 53 0.44 -8.42 27.10
C PRO A 53 1.84 -8.12 26.55
N ALA A 54 2.89 -8.60 27.23
CA ALA A 54 4.27 -8.46 26.76
C ALA A 54 4.50 -9.20 25.42
N GLY A 55 3.95 -10.41 25.29
CA GLY A 55 3.98 -11.19 24.05
C GLY A 55 3.23 -10.51 22.90
N LEU A 56 2.07 -9.90 23.18
CA LEU A 56 1.31 -9.14 22.18
C LEU A 56 2.08 -7.88 21.72
N LEU A 57 2.72 -7.16 22.64
CA LEU A 57 3.54 -6.00 22.31
C LEU A 57 4.77 -6.40 21.47
N ALA A 58 5.50 -7.44 21.89
CA ALA A 58 6.64 -7.96 21.15
C ALA A 58 6.23 -8.48 19.76
N GLY A 59 5.12 -9.21 19.67
CA GLY A 59 4.56 -9.69 18.41
C GLY A 59 4.14 -8.55 17.49
N GLY A 60 3.49 -7.52 18.02
CA GLY A 60 3.10 -6.32 17.27
C GLY A 60 4.31 -5.57 16.71
N LEU A 61 5.36 -5.37 17.52
CA LEU A 61 6.60 -4.74 17.08
C LEU A 61 7.33 -5.56 16.00
N ALA A 62 7.48 -6.87 16.22
CA ALA A 62 8.09 -7.77 15.25
C ALA A 62 7.34 -7.77 13.91
N TRP A 63 6.00 -7.79 13.97
CA TRP A 63 5.16 -7.71 12.79
C TRP A 63 5.31 -6.35 12.07
N GLN A 64 5.37 -5.23 12.78
CA GLN A 64 5.53 -3.90 12.20
C GLN A 64 6.91 -3.73 11.53
N ILE A 65 7.97 -4.25 12.14
CA ILE A 65 9.32 -4.28 11.56
C ILE A 65 9.32 -5.13 10.29
N SER A 66 8.77 -6.35 10.36
CA SER A 66 8.66 -7.27 9.23
C SER A 66 7.89 -6.65 8.07
N HIS A 67 6.76 -6.00 8.35
CA HIS A 67 5.96 -5.31 7.35
C HIS A 67 6.77 -4.20 6.66
N ASN A 68 7.44 -3.32 7.42
CA ASN A 68 8.26 -2.26 6.86
C ASN A 68 9.40 -2.78 5.97
N VAL A 69 10.08 -3.85 6.40
CA VAL A 69 11.15 -4.48 5.61
C VAL A 69 10.59 -5.06 4.31
N ARG A 70 9.46 -5.77 4.38
CA ARG A 70 8.79 -6.33 3.19
C ARG A 70 8.33 -5.24 2.24
N SER A 71 7.71 -4.17 2.74
CA SER A 71 7.26 -3.04 1.94
C SER A 71 8.40 -2.36 1.20
N ARG A 72 9.57 -2.21 1.85
CA ARG A 72 10.76 -1.61 1.21
C ARG A 72 11.37 -2.47 0.11
N ARG A 73 11.21 -3.80 0.21
CA ARG A 73 11.75 -4.77 -0.77
C ARG A 73 10.71 -5.25 -1.77
N VAL A 74 9.49 -4.70 -1.77
CA VAL A 74 8.41 -5.15 -2.66
C VAL A 74 8.81 -5.05 -4.13
N GLY A 75 9.47 -3.95 -4.52
CA GLY A 75 9.94 -3.74 -5.89
C GLY A 75 10.92 -4.82 -6.32
N GLN A 76 11.96 -5.07 -5.51
CA GLN A 76 12.96 -6.10 -5.77
C GLN A 76 12.36 -7.51 -5.86
N ARG A 77 11.47 -7.86 -4.90
CA ARG A 77 10.84 -9.19 -4.85
C ARG A 77 9.96 -9.42 -6.08
N LEU A 78 9.11 -8.45 -6.44
CA LEU A 78 8.25 -8.56 -7.62
C LEU A 78 9.06 -8.51 -8.91
N ALA A 79 10.13 -7.72 -8.97
CA ALA A 79 11.04 -7.70 -10.10
C ALA A 79 11.66 -9.09 -10.34
N GLY A 80 12.14 -9.76 -9.29
CA GLY A 80 12.65 -11.13 -9.40
C GLY A 80 11.59 -12.11 -9.90
N ALA A 81 10.36 -12.01 -9.40
CA ALA A 81 9.25 -12.89 -9.82
C ALA A 81 8.79 -12.63 -11.27
N LEU A 82 8.89 -11.39 -11.75
CA LEU A 82 8.46 -10.96 -13.09
C LEU A 82 9.60 -10.93 -14.11
N GLY A 83 10.82 -11.33 -13.74
CA GLY A 83 12.00 -11.30 -14.61
C GLY A 83 12.47 -9.88 -14.99
N LEU A 84 12.20 -8.89 -14.14
CA LEU A 84 12.60 -7.50 -14.37
C LEU A 84 14.00 -7.23 -13.82
N THR A 85 14.70 -6.28 -14.44
CA THR A 85 16.09 -5.92 -14.12
C THR A 85 16.18 -4.50 -13.58
N PRO A 86 17.14 -4.18 -12.71
CA PRO A 86 17.33 -2.81 -12.24
C PRO A 86 17.73 -1.89 -13.40
N LEU A 87 17.06 -0.75 -13.54
CA LEU A 87 17.31 0.25 -14.59
C LEU A 87 18.36 1.29 -14.19
N ASN A 88 18.60 1.45 -12.88
CA ASN A 88 19.53 2.44 -12.34
C ASN A 88 20.39 1.86 -11.23
N ALA A 89 21.61 2.38 -11.11
CA ALA A 89 22.56 2.01 -10.07
C ALA A 89 22.26 2.80 -8.78
N ALA A 90 21.21 2.41 -8.06
CA ALA A 90 20.89 2.97 -6.74
C ALA A 90 21.37 2.07 -5.61
N THR A 91 21.85 2.67 -4.52
CA THR A 91 22.29 1.94 -3.31
C THR A 91 21.11 1.43 -2.49
N SER A 92 19.97 2.12 -2.55
CA SER A 92 18.76 1.79 -1.81
C SER A 92 17.72 1.10 -2.72
N PRO A 93 17.14 -0.06 -2.31
CA PRO A 93 16.05 -0.70 -3.05
C PRO A 93 14.82 0.19 -3.25
N MET A 94 14.65 1.23 -2.42
CA MET A 94 13.57 2.22 -2.53
C MET A 94 13.78 3.24 -3.66
N GLU A 95 15.03 3.40 -4.10
CA GLU A 95 15.43 4.34 -5.15
C GLU A 95 15.60 3.66 -6.50
N THR A 96 15.78 2.32 -6.48
CA THR A 96 15.90 1.49 -7.67
C THR A 96 14.58 1.39 -8.43
N TRP A 97 14.63 1.69 -9.72
CA TRP A 97 13.63 1.31 -10.71
C TRP A 97 13.96 -0.07 -11.26
N TYR A 98 12.95 -0.91 -11.45
CA TYR A 98 13.08 -2.21 -12.08
C TYR A 98 12.27 -2.21 -13.37
N GLY A 99 12.87 -2.59 -14.49
CA GLY A 99 12.25 -2.53 -15.80
C GLY A 99 12.39 -3.81 -16.60
N GLY A 100 11.54 -3.91 -17.61
CA GLY A 100 11.49 -5.03 -18.52
C GLY A 100 10.39 -4.82 -19.56
N VAL A 101 9.95 -5.92 -20.17
CA VAL A 101 8.93 -5.92 -21.21
C VAL A 101 7.80 -6.85 -20.80
N TYR A 102 6.56 -6.38 -20.94
CA TYR A 102 5.36 -7.20 -20.75
C TYR A 102 4.46 -7.03 -21.97
N GLU A 103 4.13 -8.14 -22.62
CA GLU A 103 3.34 -8.14 -23.86
C GLU A 103 3.83 -7.11 -24.89
N GLN A 104 5.14 -7.13 -25.18
CA GLN A 104 5.84 -6.21 -26.09
C GLN A 104 5.90 -4.74 -25.63
N ARG A 105 5.39 -4.39 -24.45
CA ARG A 105 5.43 -3.02 -23.92
C ARG A 105 6.52 -2.87 -22.87
N PRO A 106 7.41 -1.87 -23.01
CA PRO A 106 8.30 -1.47 -21.93
C PRO A 106 7.51 -1.10 -20.67
N LEU A 107 7.93 -1.63 -19.52
CA LEU A 107 7.35 -1.30 -18.22
C LEU A 107 8.44 -1.05 -17.18
N ALA A 108 8.07 -0.35 -16.11
CA ALA A 108 8.91 -0.15 -14.96
C ALA A 108 8.13 -0.14 -13.65
N LEU A 109 8.77 -0.63 -12.58
CA LEU A 109 8.27 -0.69 -11.23
C LEU A 109 9.19 0.09 -10.30
N LYS A 110 8.62 0.84 -9.36
CA LYS A 110 9.38 1.47 -8.26
C LYS A 110 8.60 1.42 -6.95
N PRO A 111 9.20 0.92 -5.87
CA PRO A 111 8.65 1.11 -4.54
C PRO A 111 8.76 2.59 -4.14
N CYS A 112 7.70 3.13 -3.57
CA CYS A 112 7.62 4.54 -3.16
C CYS A 112 7.20 4.63 -1.70
N ALA A 113 7.61 5.71 -1.06
CA ALA A 113 7.22 6.02 0.32
C ALA A 113 7.00 7.52 0.50
N ARG A 114 6.08 7.86 1.41
CA ARG A 114 5.87 9.22 1.90
C ARG A 114 5.64 9.18 3.38
N LEU A 115 6.23 10.14 4.09
CA LEU A 115 5.89 10.40 5.47
C LEU A 115 4.61 11.22 5.51
N GLU A 116 3.57 10.66 6.13
CA GLU A 116 2.31 11.33 6.39
C GLU A 116 2.26 11.71 7.87
N ARG A 117 1.79 12.94 8.14
CA ARG A 117 1.45 13.36 9.50
C ARG A 117 -0.06 13.26 9.64
N SER A 118 -0.55 12.43 10.55
CA SER A 118 -1.96 12.40 10.91
C SER A 118 -2.16 13.18 12.20
N TYR A 119 -3.04 14.18 12.14
CA TYR A 119 -3.40 15.01 13.29
C TYR A 119 -4.65 14.43 13.93
N ALA A 120 -4.54 13.97 15.17
CA ALA A 120 -5.66 13.50 15.96
C ALA A 120 -5.62 14.22 17.31
N GLY A 121 -6.55 15.17 17.49
CA GLY A 121 -6.81 15.84 18.77
C GLY A 121 -5.63 16.65 19.34
N GLY A 122 -4.97 17.47 18.53
CA GLY A 122 -3.91 18.39 18.98
C GLY A 122 -2.46 17.87 18.89
N ASP A 123 -2.29 16.57 18.65
CA ASP A 123 -0.98 15.92 18.50
C ASP A 123 -0.88 15.22 17.13
N TYR A 124 0.31 15.23 16.52
CA TYR A 124 0.58 14.55 15.26
C TYR A 124 1.30 13.21 15.47
N THR A 125 0.90 12.19 14.71
CA THR A 125 1.70 10.97 14.53
C THR A 125 2.30 10.97 13.14
N THR A 126 3.59 10.68 13.03
CA THR A 126 4.27 10.53 11.74
C THR A 126 4.23 9.04 11.38
N SER A 127 3.63 8.72 10.24
CA SER A 127 3.60 7.36 9.68
C SER A 127 4.24 7.36 8.30
N ALA A 128 4.88 6.25 7.94
CA ALA A 128 5.37 6.04 6.58
C ALA A 128 4.30 5.27 5.80
N ARG A 129 3.83 5.85 4.71
CA ARG A 129 2.96 5.19 3.75
C ARG A 129 3.81 4.68 2.60
N PHE A 130 3.70 3.40 2.30
CA PHE A 130 4.38 2.77 1.17
C PHE A 130 3.38 2.41 0.08
N TRP A 131 3.81 2.48 -1.18
CA TRP A 131 3.07 2.01 -2.34
C TRP A 131 4.04 1.54 -3.42
N LEU A 132 3.54 0.84 -4.43
CA LEU A 132 4.29 0.43 -5.60
C LEU A 132 3.82 1.24 -6.80
N ARG A 133 4.71 2.00 -7.42
CA ARG A 133 4.45 2.66 -8.70
C ARG A 133 4.73 1.69 -9.84
N VAL A 134 3.76 1.55 -10.72
CA VAL A 134 3.84 0.79 -11.97
C VAL A 134 3.70 1.79 -13.12
N VAL A 135 4.63 1.75 -14.05
CA VAL A 135 4.62 2.60 -15.26
C VAL A 135 4.68 1.68 -16.47
N MET A 136 3.81 1.90 -17.44
CA MET A 136 3.78 1.14 -18.69
C MET A 136 3.78 2.10 -19.87
N ALA A 137 4.63 1.83 -20.85
CA ALA A 137 4.65 2.57 -22.11
C ALA A 137 3.43 2.19 -22.95
N VAL A 138 2.83 3.19 -23.61
CA VAL A 138 1.76 3.01 -24.59
C VAL A 138 2.33 3.31 -25.98
N GLN A 139 2.18 2.37 -26.92
CA GLN A 139 2.81 2.46 -28.24
C GLN A 139 1.93 3.22 -29.24
N VAL A 140 2.05 4.55 -29.21
CA VAL A 140 1.35 5.46 -30.13
C VAL A 140 2.35 6.23 -31.02
N PRO A 141 1.95 6.60 -32.26
CA PRO A 141 2.85 7.25 -33.23
C PRO A 141 3.27 8.67 -32.83
N GLY A 142 2.52 9.34 -31.95
CA GLY A 142 2.80 10.69 -31.49
C GLY A 142 2.16 10.97 -30.13
N PRO A 143 2.49 12.11 -29.49
CA PRO A 143 1.87 12.52 -28.24
C PRO A 143 0.36 12.70 -28.44
N LEU A 144 -0.42 12.39 -27.40
CA LEU A 144 -1.87 12.54 -27.43
C LEU A 144 -2.32 13.97 -27.11
N GLY A 145 -1.46 14.77 -26.46
CA GLY A 145 -1.85 16.08 -25.94
C GLY A 145 -2.89 16.01 -24.83
N ILE A 146 -3.03 14.84 -24.18
CA ILE A 146 -4.03 14.56 -23.15
C ILE A 146 -3.34 14.14 -21.86
N ALA A 147 -3.72 14.80 -20.77
CA ALA A 147 -3.30 14.48 -19.41
C ALA A 147 -4.49 14.01 -18.59
N VAL A 148 -4.64 12.71 -18.39
CA VAL A 148 -5.70 12.15 -17.55
C VAL A 148 -5.17 11.96 -16.14
N MET A 149 -5.78 12.69 -15.21
CA MET A 149 -5.44 12.64 -13.79
C MET A 149 -6.59 12.08 -12.96
N PRO A 150 -6.28 11.45 -11.82
CA PRO A 150 -7.27 11.09 -10.82
C PRO A 150 -8.12 12.29 -10.38
N GLY A 151 -9.43 12.06 -10.23
CA GLY A 151 -10.33 13.03 -9.64
C GLY A 151 -10.06 13.25 -8.14
N PRO A 152 -10.43 14.41 -7.58
CA PRO A 152 -10.22 14.71 -6.15
C PRO A 152 -10.94 13.72 -5.22
N GLY A 153 -12.00 13.06 -5.71
CA GLY A 153 -12.83 12.11 -4.98
C GLY A 153 -12.35 10.65 -4.98
N LEU A 154 -11.35 10.28 -5.80
CA LEU A 154 -10.94 8.89 -6.02
C LEU A 154 -10.60 8.11 -4.73
N ARG A 155 -10.22 8.84 -3.67
CA ARG A 155 -9.86 8.25 -2.37
C ARG A 155 -11.05 7.83 -1.51
N LYS A 156 -12.29 8.22 -1.86
CA LYS A 156 -13.50 8.01 -1.05
C LYS A 156 -14.48 7.07 -1.76
N GLY A 157 -14.41 5.78 -1.41
CA GLY A 157 -15.47 4.82 -1.72
C GLY A 157 -15.45 4.21 -3.12
N ARG A 158 -16.59 3.60 -3.50
CA ARG A 158 -16.83 2.92 -4.78
C ARG A 158 -16.92 3.96 -5.89
N VAL A 159 -16.10 3.80 -6.92
CA VAL A 159 -16.21 4.59 -8.15
C VAL A 159 -17.36 4.02 -8.97
N GLU A 160 -18.39 4.82 -9.23
CA GLU A 160 -19.52 4.42 -10.08
C GLU A 160 -19.51 5.16 -11.40
N ARG A 161 -19.03 6.42 -11.43
CA ARG A 161 -18.97 7.26 -12.64
C ARG A 161 -17.55 7.72 -12.95
N ALA A 162 -17.31 8.07 -14.21
CA ALA A 162 -16.04 8.61 -14.68
C ALA A 162 -15.63 9.90 -13.95
N ALA A 163 -16.57 10.79 -13.64
CA ALA A 163 -16.32 12.02 -12.88
C ALA A 163 -15.82 11.77 -11.45
N ASP A 164 -16.13 10.60 -10.87
CA ASP A 164 -15.63 10.20 -9.56
C ASP A 164 -14.17 9.70 -9.65
N ALA A 165 -13.77 9.18 -10.81
CA ALA A 165 -12.49 8.55 -11.06
C ALA A 165 -11.43 9.53 -11.58
N PHE A 166 -11.81 10.41 -12.49
CA PHE A 166 -10.91 11.22 -13.30
C PHE A 166 -11.33 12.68 -13.34
N GLN A 167 -10.39 13.56 -13.66
CA GLN A 167 -10.68 14.95 -14.01
C GLN A 167 -11.43 14.99 -15.35
N GLU A 168 -12.69 15.42 -15.31
CA GLU A 168 -13.68 15.24 -16.38
C GLU A 168 -13.25 15.86 -17.72
N ALA A 169 -12.66 17.06 -17.70
CA ALA A 169 -12.32 17.80 -18.92
C ALA A 169 -11.26 17.09 -19.80
N SER A 170 -10.29 16.41 -19.19
CA SER A 170 -9.27 15.65 -19.94
C SER A 170 -9.78 14.26 -20.32
N PHE A 171 -10.55 13.64 -19.43
CA PHE A 171 -11.07 12.29 -19.65
C PHE A 171 -12.10 12.24 -20.78
N ALA A 172 -12.98 13.25 -20.88
CA ALA A 172 -14.00 13.35 -21.91
C ALA A 172 -13.44 13.49 -23.35
N ARG A 173 -12.15 13.89 -23.48
CA ARG A 173 -11.47 13.98 -24.79
C ARG A 173 -11.00 12.62 -25.30
N LEU A 174 -10.99 11.59 -24.46
CA LEU A 174 -10.59 10.26 -24.88
C LEU A 174 -11.71 9.59 -25.69
N PRO A 175 -11.37 8.68 -26.61
CA PRO A 175 -12.37 7.82 -27.27
C PRO A 175 -13.16 7.00 -26.25
N ALA A 176 -14.45 6.73 -26.54
CA ALA A 176 -15.36 6.05 -25.61
C ALA A 176 -14.86 4.65 -25.16
N GLU A 177 -14.18 3.92 -26.05
CA GLU A 177 -13.55 2.64 -25.74
C GLU A 177 -12.44 2.79 -24.68
N VAL A 178 -11.58 3.80 -24.83
CA VAL A 178 -10.51 4.10 -23.87
C VAL A 178 -11.09 4.52 -22.53
N GLN A 179 -12.12 5.37 -22.55
CA GLN A 179 -12.83 5.78 -21.33
C GLN A 179 -13.36 4.55 -20.58
N THR A 180 -13.98 3.62 -21.30
CA THR A 180 -14.54 2.38 -20.73
C THR A 180 -13.43 1.51 -20.14
N ALA A 181 -12.32 1.29 -20.85
CA ALA A 181 -11.20 0.50 -20.37
C ALA A 181 -10.57 1.10 -19.09
N MET A 182 -10.34 2.41 -19.07
CA MET A 182 -9.79 3.11 -17.91
C MET A 182 -10.74 3.07 -16.72
N LEU A 183 -12.05 3.26 -16.93
CA LEU A 183 -13.05 3.19 -15.86
C LEU A 183 -13.14 1.78 -15.28
N ASN A 184 -13.15 0.74 -16.13
CA ASN A 184 -13.15 -0.65 -15.69
C ASN A 184 -11.92 -0.97 -14.84
N PHE A 185 -10.73 -0.48 -15.23
CA PHE A 185 -9.52 -0.63 -14.44
C PHE A 185 -9.66 -0.02 -13.03
N VAL A 186 -10.19 1.21 -12.95
CA VAL A 186 -10.38 1.92 -11.67
C VAL A 186 -11.40 1.21 -10.79
N GLN A 187 -12.54 0.80 -11.36
CA GLN A 187 -13.65 0.11 -10.68
C GLN A 187 -13.28 -1.28 -10.15
N LYS A 188 -12.30 -1.96 -10.77
CA LYS A 188 -11.74 -3.20 -10.21
C LYS A 188 -11.20 -2.99 -8.80
N GLY A 189 -10.73 -1.79 -8.45
CA GLY A 189 -10.35 -1.43 -7.10
C GLY A 189 -9.25 -2.30 -6.48
N TYR A 190 -9.07 -2.15 -5.17
CA TYR A 190 -8.22 -3.00 -4.34
C TYR A 190 -9.08 -4.02 -3.58
N PRO A 191 -8.59 -5.25 -3.35
CA PRO A 191 -9.31 -6.21 -2.52
C PRO A 191 -9.62 -5.62 -1.14
N THR A 192 -10.82 -5.90 -0.62
CA THR A 192 -11.19 -5.65 0.77
C THR A 192 -10.43 -6.61 1.68
N GLY A 193 -9.98 -6.14 2.84
CA GLY A 193 -9.15 -6.95 3.73
C GLY A 193 -8.31 -6.11 4.69
N LEU A 194 -7.43 -6.77 5.45
CA LEU A 194 -6.52 -6.08 6.36
C LEU A 194 -5.44 -5.36 5.55
N SER A 195 -5.40 -4.03 5.66
CA SER A 195 -4.29 -3.19 5.21
C SER A 195 -3.50 -2.77 6.43
N GLY A 196 -2.37 -3.43 6.65
CA GLY A 196 -1.67 -3.33 7.92
C GLY A 196 -2.54 -3.85 9.08
N VAL A 197 -2.75 -3.02 10.10
CA VAL A 197 -3.59 -3.33 11.29
C VAL A 197 -5.06 -2.91 11.07
N THR A 198 -5.35 -2.17 10.00
CA THR A 198 -6.70 -1.67 9.73
C THR A 198 -7.48 -2.59 8.81
N LEU A 199 -8.64 -3.05 9.27
CA LEU A 199 -9.62 -3.75 8.43
C LEU A 199 -10.23 -2.75 7.43
N ARG A 200 -9.99 -2.98 6.14
CA ARG A 200 -10.69 -2.24 5.08
C ARG A 200 -11.98 -2.95 4.75
N THR A 201 -13.08 -2.26 5.05
CA THR A 201 -14.44 -2.70 4.74
C THR A 201 -14.90 -2.29 3.34
N SER A 202 -14.19 -1.37 2.67
CA SER A 202 -14.53 -0.90 1.34
C SER A 202 -13.45 -1.19 0.30
N LYS A 203 -13.90 -1.55 -0.91
CA LYS A 203 -13.08 -1.75 -2.10
C LYS A 203 -12.61 -0.37 -2.58
N GLY A 204 -11.46 0.09 -2.12
CA GLY A 204 -10.89 1.37 -2.58
C GLY A 204 -10.63 1.34 -4.09
N ALA A 205 -10.71 2.47 -4.78
CA ALA A 205 -10.49 2.55 -6.23
C ALA A 205 -9.00 2.48 -6.60
N ARG A 206 -8.66 1.87 -7.75
CA ARG A 206 -7.28 1.92 -8.28
C ARG A 206 -6.99 3.32 -8.81
N SER A 207 -5.77 3.80 -8.63
CA SER A 207 -5.31 5.02 -9.28
C SER A 207 -4.88 4.72 -10.71
N LEU A 208 -5.21 5.59 -11.65
CA LEU A 208 -4.69 5.48 -13.01
C LEU A 208 -4.45 6.89 -13.53
N VAL A 209 -3.34 7.06 -14.22
CA VAL A 209 -2.88 8.32 -14.78
C VAL A 209 -2.39 8.06 -16.20
N LEU A 210 -2.67 8.97 -17.12
CA LEU A 210 -2.17 8.95 -18.49
C LEU A 210 -1.51 10.29 -18.80
N PHE A 211 -0.27 10.28 -19.28
CA PHE A 211 0.46 11.48 -19.68
C PHE A 211 1.31 11.23 -20.91
N ASP A 212 1.48 12.26 -21.73
CA ASP A 212 2.62 12.33 -22.64
C ASP A 212 3.91 12.38 -21.81
N ARG A 213 4.93 11.60 -22.20
CA ARG A 213 6.21 11.53 -21.47
C ARG A 213 6.85 12.91 -21.34
N ALA A 214 6.77 13.72 -22.38
CA ALA A 214 7.37 15.06 -22.42
C ALA A 214 6.66 16.07 -21.50
N ALA A 215 5.41 15.80 -21.10
CA ALA A 215 4.59 16.68 -20.27
C ALA A 215 4.35 16.11 -18.86
N LEU A 216 5.26 15.27 -18.36
CA LEU A 216 5.15 14.70 -17.03
C LEU A 216 5.25 15.80 -15.96
N PRO A 217 4.34 15.81 -14.97
CA PRO A 217 4.36 16.82 -13.92
C PRO A 217 5.47 16.54 -12.90
N GLU A 218 5.99 17.58 -12.27
CA GLU A 218 7.10 17.50 -11.30
C GLU A 218 6.80 16.56 -10.11
N TRP A 219 5.55 16.47 -9.68
CA TRP A 219 5.12 15.58 -8.59
C TRP A 219 5.11 14.10 -8.98
N LEU A 220 5.19 13.80 -10.28
CA LEU A 220 5.30 12.46 -10.85
C LEU A 220 6.66 12.27 -11.54
N PRO A 221 7.78 12.42 -10.81
CA PRO A 221 9.09 12.34 -11.45
C PRO A 221 9.33 10.90 -11.91
N LEU A 222 9.58 10.76 -13.21
CA LEU A 222 10.07 9.54 -13.84
C LEU A 222 11.55 9.73 -14.10
N ALA A 223 12.39 8.78 -13.69
CA ALA A 223 13.83 8.93 -13.90
C ALA A 223 14.14 8.93 -15.41
N PRO A 224 15.16 9.68 -15.88
CA PRO A 224 15.45 9.81 -17.31
C PRO A 224 15.64 8.47 -18.04
N GLU A 225 16.29 7.52 -17.38
CA GLU A 225 16.57 6.16 -17.85
C GLU A 225 15.33 5.25 -17.91
N VAL A 226 14.21 5.64 -17.29
CA VAL A 226 13.00 4.83 -17.22
C VAL A 226 12.14 5.10 -18.44
N LEU A 227 11.97 4.08 -19.29
CA LEU A 227 11.14 4.11 -20.50
C LEU A 227 11.48 5.28 -21.46
N PRO A 228 12.76 5.45 -21.86
CA PRO A 228 13.21 6.64 -22.61
C PRO A 228 12.51 6.82 -23.96
N ALA A 229 12.11 5.71 -24.61
CA ALA A 229 11.43 5.72 -25.90
C ALA A 229 9.89 5.83 -25.81
N ALA A 230 9.31 5.94 -24.61
CA ALA A 230 7.85 6.01 -24.48
C ALA A 230 7.34 7.41 -24.89
N THR A 231 6.42 7.47 -25.84
CA THR A 231 5.72 8.71 -26.19
C THR A 231 4.67 9.07 -25.13
N VAL A 232 3.94 8.05 -24.68
CA VAL A 232 2.87 8.13 -23.69
C VAL A 232 3.10 7.09 -22.61
N VAL A 233 2.79 7.46 -21.37
CA VAL A 233 2.94 6.58 -20.21
C VAL A 233 1.63 6.46 -19.44
N LEU A 234 1.28 5.22 -19.09
CA LEU A 234 0.29 4.88 -18.09
C LEU A 234 0.97 4.70 -16.75
N VAL A 235 0.43 5.32 -15.69
CA VAL A 235 0.97 5.22 -14.33
C VAL A 235 -0.11 4.76 -13.37
N HIS A 236 0.22 3.74 -12.57
CA HIS A 236 -0.62 3.21 -11.50
C HIS A 236 0.17 3.17 -10.18
N ASP A 237 -0.37 3.80 -9.14
CA ASP A 237 0.20 3.79 -7.79
C ASP A 237 -0.54 2.78 -6.90
N HIS A 238 -0.05 1.54 -6.90
CA HIS A 238 -0.61 0.40 -6.20
C HIS A 238 -0.39 0.50 -4.67
N GLN A 239 -1.47 0.64 -3.91
CA GLN A 239 -1.39 0.91 -2.47
C GLN A 239 -1.00 -0.31 -1.60
N ASN A 240 -1.11 -1.53 -2.13
CA ASN A 240 -0.78 -2.75 -1.38
C ASN A 240 0.63 -3.25 -1.67
N THR A 241 1.57 -3.04 -0.76
CA THR A 241 2.95 -3.53 -0.91
C THR A 241 3.14 -5.01 -0.62
N THR A 242 2.07 -5.76 -0.27
CA THR A 242 2.13 -7.20 -0.04
C THR A 242 1.61 -8.02 -1.22
N LEU A 243 1.51 -7.42 -2.41
CA LEU A 243 1.05 -8.06 -3.65
C LEU A 243 1.80 -9.37 -3.92
N SER A 244 1.09 -10.43 -4.31
CA SER A 244 1.72 -11.67 -4.82
C SER A 244 2.19 -11.50 -6.27
N ALA A 245 2.97 -12.46 -6.78
CA ALA A 245 3.41 -12.43 -8.18
C ALA A 245 2.21 -12.58 -9.14
N GLU A 246 1.28 -13.47 -8.83
CA GLU A 246 0.06 -13.72 -9.61
C GLU A 246 -0.83 -12.48 -9.62
N GLN A 247 -0.99 -11.82 -8.47
CA GLN A 247 -1.74 -10.56 -8.38
C GLN A 247 -1.05 -9.42 -9.15
N ALA A 248 0.29 -9.39 -9.16
CA ALA A 248 1.05 -8.43 -9.95
C ALA A 248 0.89 -8.69 -11.46
N GLN A 249 0.89 -9.95 -11.89
CA GLN A 249 0.67 -10.33 -13.28
C GLN A 249 -0.74 -9.95 -13.74
N ALA A 250 -1.77 -10.27 -12.95
CA ALA A 250 -3.14 -9.85 -13.24
C ALA A 250 -3.29 -8.31 -13.32
N LEU A 251 -2.56 -7.58 -12.47
CA LEU A 251 -2.50 -6.12 -12.54
C LEU A 251 -1.84 -5.61 -13.82
N LEU A 252 -0.77 -6.26 -14.28
CA LEU A 252 -0.09 -5.92 -15.53
C LEU A 252 -0.96 -6.24 -16.76
N GLU A 253 -1.68 -7.35 -16.74
CA GLU A 253 -2.66 -7.70 -17.77
C GLU A 253 -3.77 -6.65 -17.86
N ASP A 254 -4.30 -6.22 -16.71
CA ASP A 254 -5.30 -5.15 -16.63
C ASP A 254 -4.78 -3.82 -17.19
N LEU A 255 -3.52 -3.47 -16.90
CA LEU A 255 -2.88 -2.26 -17.44
C LEU A 255 -2.62 -2.39 -18.95
N ALA A 256 -2.19 -3.56 -19.41
CA ALA A 256 -1.95 -3.84 -20.82
C ALA A 256 -3.24 -3.78 -21.64
N ALA A 257 -4.38 -4.20 -21.06
CA ALA A 257 -5.69 -4.04 -21.69
C ALA A 257 -6.06 -2.57 -21.89
N VAL A 258 -5.77 -1.69 -20.91
CA VAL A 258 -5.95 -0.24 -21.08
C VAL A 258 -5.01 0.31 -22.15
N ALA A 259 -3.73 -0.08 -22.14
CA ALA A 259 -2.76 0.34 -23.15
C ALA A 259 -3.22 -0.05 -24.56
N ARG A 260 -3.69 -1.28 -24.75
CA ARG A 260 -4.26 -1.76 -26.02
C ARG A 260 -5.45 -0.92 -26.48
N ALA A 261 -6.38 -0.60 -25.60
CA ALA A 261 -7.53 0.23 -25.96
C ALA A 261 -7.08 1.61 -26.48
N ILE A 262 -6.07 2.22 -25.85
CA ILE A 262 -5.49 3.49 -26.31
C ILE A 262 -4.82 3.32 -27.67
N GLU A 263 -3.98 2.29 -27.82
CA GLU A 263 -3.25 2.02 -29.06
C GLU A 263 -4.20 1.73 -30.23
N HIS A 264 -5.30 1.03 -29.99
CA HIS A 264 -6.32 0.74 -30.98
C HIS A 264 -7.07 2.00 -31.40
N ALA A 265 -7.50 2.81 -30.43
CA ALA A 265 -8.28 4.01 -30.68
C ALA A 265 -7.49 5.15 -31.37
N VAL A 266 -6.16 5.07 -31.42
CA VAL A 266 -5.30 6.03 -32.15
C VAL A 266 -5.01 5.57 -33.58
N ARG A 267 -5.16 4.28 -33.88
CA ARG A 267 -4.92 3.72 -35.22
C ARG A 267 -6.15 3.78 -36.13
N ASN A 268 -7.34 3.92 -35.54
CA ASN A 268 -8.63 4.00 -36.23
C ASN A 268 -9.20 5.42 -36.14
#